data_AF-A0A9E2DQC6-F1
#
_entry.id   AF-A0A9E2DQC6-F1
#
_cell.length_a   1.000
_cell.length_b   1.000
_cell.length_c   1.000
_cell.angle_alpha   90.00
_cell.angle_beta   90.00
_cell.angle_gamma   90.00
#
_symmetry.space_group_name_H-M   'P 1'
#
loop_
_entity.id
_entity.type
_entity.pdbx_description
1 polymer ?
#
loop_
_entity_poly.entity_id
_entity_poly.type
_entity_poly.pdbx_seq_one_letter_code
_entity_poly.pdbx_strand_id
1 'polypeptide(L)' 'MAYRSLREFIANLEAAGDLKRVTAPVSPVLEMTEIQTRLLAEGGPAVLFENVRREDGSPHDMPVLVNLFGTVERVA' A
#
# COMPACT_ATOMS: atom_id res chain seq x y z
N MET A 1 14.59 1.38 -16.42
CA MET A 1 13.70 0.83 -17.48
C MET A 1 12.27 1.12 -17.06
N ALA A 2 11.38 1.44 -18.00
CA ALA A 2 9.97 1.58 -17.67
C ALA A 2 9.37 0.21 -17.30
N TYR A 3 8.59 0.15 -16.22
CA TYR A 3 7.83 -1.06 -15.87
C TYR A 3 6.71 -1.27 -16.89
N ARG A 4 6.48 -2.52 -17.29
CA ARG A 4 5.44 -2.89 -18.26
C ARG A 4 4.04 -2.89 -17.65
N SER A 5 3.96 -2.98 -16.33
CA SER A 5 2.70 -2.93 -15.58
C SER A 5 2.91 -2.51 -14.14
N LEU A 6 1.82 -2.08 -13.50
CA LEU A 6 1.79 -1.86 -12.05
C LEU A 6 2.19 -3.12 -11.27
N ARG A 7 1.82 -4.31 -11.75
CA ARG A 7 2.14 -5.58 -11.10
C ARG A 7 3.64 -5.88 -11.11
N GLU A 8 4.31 -5.56 -12.22
CA GLU A 8 5.77 -5.65 -12.31
C GLU A 8 6.44 -4.64 -11.38
N PHE A 9 5.90 -3.42 -11.28
CA PHE A 9 6.43 -2.43 -10.35
C PHE A 9 6.30 -2.88 -8.88
N ILE A 10 5.12 -3.35 -8.48
CA ILE A 10 4.86 -3.89 -7.13
C ILE A 10 5.82 -5.04 -6.80
N ALA A 11 6.05 -5.96 -7.74
CA ALA A 11 6.97 -7.08 -7.54
C ALA A 11 8.43 -6.60 -7.32
N ASN A 12 8.86 -5.55 -8.01
CA ASN A 12 10.18 -4.96 -7.79
C ASN A 12 10.28 -4.27 -6.42
N LEU A 13 9.25 -3.54 -5.97
CA LEU A 13 9.22 -2.96 -4.63
C LEU A 13 9.26 -4.04 -3.54
N GLU A 14 8.52 -5.15 -3.73
CA GLU A 14 8.53 -6.29 -2.83
C GLU A 14 9.92 -6.95 -2.75
N ALA A 15 10.57 -7.16 -3.89
CA ALA A 15 11.94 -7.69 -3.95
C ALA A 15 12.97 -6.76 -3.29
N ALA A 16 12.77 -5.44 -3.38
CA ALA A 16 13.61 -4.43 -2.75
C ALA A 16 13.31 -4.23 -1.24
N GLY A 17 12.27 -4.87 -0.70
CA GLY A 17 11.82 -4.69 0.68
C GLY A 17 11.06 -3.38 0.95
N ASP A 18 10.73 -2.63 -0.12
CA ASP A 18 10.05 -1.34 -0.08
C ASP A 18 8.51 -1.47 -0.27
N LEU A 19 8.01 -2.71 -0.27
CA LEU A 19 6.58 -3.03 -0.15
C LEU A 19 6.34 -3.88 1.10
N LYS A 20 5.27 -3.57 1.83
CA LYS A 20 4.73 -4.43 2.89
C LYS A 20 3.30 -4.86 2.56
N ARG A 21 3.01 -6.15 2.74
CA ARG A 21 1.65 -6.68 2.68
C ARG A 21 1.05 -6.74 4.08
N VAL A 22 -0.18 -6.27 4.23
CA VAL A 22 -0.91 -6.28 5.49
C VAL A 22 -2.20 -7.07 5.32
N THR A 23 -2.28 -8.19 6.04
CA THR A 23 -3.45 -9.08 6.08
C THR A 23 -4.35 -8.83 7.29
N ALA A 24 -3.88 -8.01 8.24
CA ALA A 24 -4.72 -7.53 9.34
C ALA A 24 -5.92 -6.75 8.78
N PRO A 25 -7.13 -6.90 9.35
CA PRO A 25 -8.29 -6.11 8.95
C PRO A 25 -7.99 -4.62 9.04
N VAL A 26 -8.39 -3.85 8.02
CA VAL A 26 -8.24 -2.39 8.00
C VAL A 26 -9.51 -1.72 7.49
N SER A 27 -9.91 -0.63 8.14
CA SER A 27 -11.02 0.22 7.70
C SER A 27 -10.58 1.16 6.57
N PRO A 28 -11.36 1.28 5.47
CA PRO A 28 -11.15 2.33 4.48
C PRO A 28 -11.58 3.71 4.99
N VAL A 29 -12.33 3.76 6.10
CA VAL A 29 -12.78 5.00 6.72
C VAL A 29 -11.73 5.47 7.72
N LEU A 30 -10.94 6.46 7.30
CA LEU A 30 -9.92 7.19 8.08
C LEU A 30 -8.68 6.37 8.50
N GLU A 31 -8.83 5.12 8.90
CA GLU A 31 -7.72 4.29 9.39
C GLU A 31 -6.63 4.10 8.32
N MET A 32 -7.00 3.61 7.14
CA MET A 32 -6.05 3.39 6.04
C MET A 32 -5.31 4.66 5.62
N THR A 33 -6.02 5.79 5.58
CA THR A 33 -5.44 7.09 5.22
C THR A 33 -4.57 7.69 6.32
N GLU A 34 -4.86 7.41 7.59
CA GLU A 34 -3.98 7.80 8.70
C GLU A 34 -2.68 6.98 8.68
N ILE A 35 -2.75 5.68 8.40
CA ILE A 35 -1.57 4.84 8.18
C ILE A 35 -0.73 5.40 7.03
N GLN A 36 -1.35 5.72 5.89
CA GLN A 36 -0.66 6.35 4.77
C GLN A 36 0.01 7.68 5.18
N THR A 37 -0.67 8.52 5.96
CA THR A 37 -0.14 9.82 6.40
C THR A 37 1.17 9.65 7.18
N ARG A 38 1.21 8.69 8.12
CA ARG A 38 2.44 8.39 8.88
C ARG A 38 3.54 7.82 8.01
N LEU A 39 3.19 6.86 7.13
CA LEU A 39 4.16 6.29 6.18
C LEU A 39 4.79 7.36 5.30
N LEU A 40 3.99 8.33 4.83
CA LEU A 40 4.52 9.44 4.03
C LEU A 40 5.46 10.32 4.86
N ALA A 41 5.05 10.69 6.08
CA ALA A 41 5.84 11.55 6.97
C ALA A 41 7.17 10.90 7.39
N GLU A 42 7.19 9.58 7.55
CA GLU A 42 8.35 8.80 8.00
C GLU A 42 9.18 8.22 6.85
N GLY A 43 8.82 8.49 5.58
CA GLY A 43 9.48 7.89 4.42
C GLY A 43 9.35 6.35 4.36
N GLY A 44 8.27 5.83 4.93
CA GLY A 44 7.99 4.41 5.05
C GLY A 44 7.68 3.72 3.70
N PRO A 45 7.53 2.38 3.72
CA PRO A 45 7.33 1.57 2.52
C PRO A 45 5.98 1.83 1.85
N ALA A 46 5.82 1.37 0.61
CA ALA A 46 4.50 1.15 0.04
C ALA A 46 3.77 0.03 0.79
N VAL A 47 2.44 0.12 0.94
CA VAL A 47 1.66 -0.87 1.67
C VAL A 47 0.50 -1.38 0.84
N LEU A 48 0.40 -2.70 0.71
CA LEU A 48 -0.74 -3.39 0.10
C LEU A 48 -1.61 -3.99 1.21
N PHE A 49 -2.79 -3.41 1.41
CA PHE A 49 -3.82 -3.93 2.30
C PHE A 49 -4.66 -4.97 1.57
N GLU A 50 -4.63 -6.20 2.06
CA GLU A 50 -5.32 -7.35 1.44
C GLU A 50 -6.64 -7.70 2.12
N ASN A 51 -6.91 -7.09 3.28
CA ASN A 51 -8.07 -7.38 4.12
C ASN A 51 -8.83 -6.10 4.51
N VAL A 52 -9.38 -5.41 3.52
CA VAL A 52 -10.15 -4.17 3.75
C VAL A 52 -11.58 -4.51 4.17
N ARG A 53 -12.03 -3.95 5.29
CA ARG A 53 -13.35 -4.23 5.89
C ARG A 53 -14.25 -3.00 5.84
N ARG A 54 -15.48 -3.20 5.40
CA ARG A 54 -16.55 -2.20 5.50
C ARG A 54 -16.91 -1.98 6.98
N GLU A 55 -17.63 -0.89 7.25
CA GLU A 55 -18.13 -0.58 8.60
C GLU A 55 -19.03 -1.69 9.17
N ASP A 56 -19.74 -2.44 8.32
CA ASP A 56 -20.55 -3.59 8.72
C ASP A 56 -19.74 -4.90 8.91
N GLY A 57 -18.42 -4.85 8.75
CA GLY A 57 -17.51 -5.99 8.89
C GLY A 57 -17.37 -6.88 7.65
N SER A 58 -18.17 -6.64 6.60
CA SER A 58 -18.02 -7.39 5.35
C SER A 58 -16.75 -6.99 4.58
N PRO A 59 -16.13 -7.92 3.82
CA PRO A 59 -14.91 -7.62 3.08
C PRO A 59 -15.17 -6.78 1.83
N HIS A 60 -14.16 -6.03 1.40
CA HIS A 60 -14.06 -5.56 0.03
C HIS A 60 -13.33 -6.59 -0.84
N ASP A 61 -13.75 -6.73 -2.10
CA ASP A 61 -13.15 -7.68 -3.04
C ASP A 61 -11.82 -7.20 -3.64
N MET A 62 -11.52 -5.90 -3.54
CA MET A 62 -10.33 -5.28 -4.12
C MET A 62 -9.35 -4.87 -3.01
N PRO A 63 -8.09 -5.35 -3.04
CA PRO A 63 -7.05 -4.86 -2.14
C PRO A 63 -6.68 -3.41 -2.46
N VAL A 64 -6.13 -2.69 -1.49
CA VAL A 64 -5.75 -1.28 -1.64
C VAL A 64 -4.26 -1.10 -1.44
N LEU A 65 -3.61 -0.51 -2.44
CA LEU A 65 -2.21 -0.14 -2.41
C LEU A 65 -2.07 1.35 -2.08
N VAL A 66 -1.31 1.67 -1.05
CA VAL A 66 -1.04 3.04 -0.61
C VAL A 66 0.45 3.36 -0.60
N ASN A 67 0.76 4.66 -0.53
CA ASN A 67 2.12 5.19 -0.44
C ASN A 67 3.01 4.80 -1.63
N LEU A 68 2.44 4.46 -2.79
CA LEU A 68 3.18 3.96 -3.96
C LEU A 68 4.23 4.95 -4.50
N PHE A 69 4.05 6.24 -4.25
CA PHE A 69 4.94 7.32 -4.70
C PHE A 69 5.40 8.20 -3.52
N GLY A 70 5.49 7.60 -2.32
CA GLY A 70 5.74 8.32 -1.07
C GLY A 70 7.14 8.88 -0.89
N THR A 71 8.13 8.44 -1.67
CA THR A 71 9.52 8.90 -1.61
C THR A 71 10.06 9.17 -3.01
N VAL A 72 11.09 10.01 -3.10
CA VAL A 72 11.71 10.36 -4.39
C VAL A 72 12.41 9.12 -4.97
N GLU A 73 13.09 8.35 -4.13
CA GLU A 73 13.81 7.14 -4.50
C GLU A 73 12.90 6.06 -5.09
N ARG A 74 11.62 6.02 -4.69
CA ARG A 74 10.63 5.08 -5.21
C ARG A 74 10.12 5.46 -6.61
N VAL A 75 10.23 6.73 -6.98
CA VAL A 75 9.71 7.28 -8.24
C VAL A 75 10.82 7.46 -9.30
N ALA A 76 12.06 7.71 -8.87
CA ALA A 76 13.23 7.96 -9.72
C ALA A 76 13.70 6.72 -10.51
#